data_AF-A0A432RTK3-F1
#
_entry.id   AF-A0A432RTK3-F1
#
_cell.length_a   1.000
_cell.length_b   1.000
_cell.length_c   1.000
_cell.angle_alpha   90.00
_cell.angle_beta   90.00
_cell.angle_gamma   90.00
#
_symmetry.space_group_name_H-M   'P 1'
#
loop_
_entity.id
_entity.type
_entity.pdbx_description
1 polymer ?
#
loop_
_entity_poly.entity_id
_entity_poly.type
_entity_poly.pdbx_seq_one_letter_code
_entity_poly.pdbx_strand_id
1 'polypeptide(L)' 'MKKKIALFTLVIFVTITLIFLIKYIYYTSNYISSNAGFVKTNSLTYLSFKEDGKINYLPFKAGDRIKKGNLVASL' A
#
# COMPACT_ATOMS: atom_id res chain seq x y z
N MET A 1 21.12 11.49 48.04
CA MET A 1 21.33 10.51 46.95
C MET A 1 20.13 10.38 46.01
N LYS A 2 18.90 10.26 46.52
CA LYS A 2 17.65 10.17 45.71
C LYS A 2 17.46 11.29 44.68
N LYS A 3 17.78 12.55 45.02
CA LYS A 3 17.71 13.70 44.07
C LYS A 3 18.70 13.59 42.89
N LYS A 4 19.89 13.02 43.12
CA LYS A 4 20.89 12.80 42.06
C LYS A 4 20.45 11.70 41.10
N ILE A 5 19.84 10.64 41.63
CA ILE A 5 19.26 9.54 40.83
C ILE A 5 18.11 10.05 39.98
N ALA A 6 17.18 10.82 40.57
CA ALA A 6 16.08 11.44 39.84
C ALA A 6 16.56 12.34 38.69
N LEU A 7 17.58 13.17 38.95
CA LEU A 7 18.20 14.02 37.93
C LEU A 7 18.81 13.19 36.80
N PHE A 8 19.51 12.10 37.12
CA PHE A 8 20.13 11.22 36.14
C PHE A 8 19.09 10.53 35.24
N THR A 9 18.02 9.99 35.83
CA THR A 9 16.90 9.42 35.07
C THR A 9 16.21 10.45 34.18
N LEU A 10 16.07 11.69 34.65
CA LEU A 10 15.46 12.76 33.86
C LEU A 10 16.32 13.09 32.63
N VAL A 11 17.64 13.19 32.80
CA VAL A 11 18.57 13.41 31.68
C VAL A 11 18.45 12.29 30.65
N ILE A 12 18.42 11.02 31.07
CA ILE A 12 18.26 9.89 30.15
C ILE A 12 16.94 9.99 29.38
N PHE A 13 15.83 10.24 30.05
CA PHE A 13 14.52 10.36 29.39
C PHE A 13 14.50 11.50 28.37
N VAL A 14 15.02 12.67 28.73
CA VAL A 14 15.13 13.83 27.84
C VAL A 14 15.94 13.47 26.59
N THR A 15 17.07 12.80 26.77
CA THR A 15 17.95 12.39 25.67
C THR A 15 17.25 11.42 24.73
N ILE A 16 16.53 10.42 25.26
CA ILE A 16 15.75 9.46 24.47
C ILE A 16 14.67 10.18 23.66
N THR A 17 13.90 11.07 24.29
CA THR A 17 12.85 11.83 23.58
C THR A 17 13.40 12.71 22.46
N LEU A 18 14.56 13.34 22.65
CA LEU A 18 15.23 14.13 21.63
C LEU A 18 15.62 13.28 20.42
N ILE A 19 16.15 12.08 20.64
CA ILE A 19 16.51 11.15 19.56
C ILE A 19 15.27 10.75 18.75
N PHE A 20 14.17 10.41 19.41
CA PHE A 20 12.92 10.08 18.73
C PHE A 20 12.36 11.28 17.96
N LEU A 21 12.43 12.48 18.52
CA LEU A 21 11.96 13.70 17.87
C LEU A 21 12.78 14.01 16.61
N ILE A 22 14.11 13.92 16.67
CA ILE A 22 14.97 14.13 15.51
C ILE A 22 14.64 13.10 14.41
N LYS A 23 14.49 11.83 14.78
CA LYS A 23 14.12 10.77 13.84
C LYS A 23 12.75 11.02 13.22
N TYR A 24 11.78 11.48 14.01
CA TYR A 24 10.44 11.82 13.53
C TYR A 24 10.48 12.98 12.55
N ILE A 25 11.14 14.10 12.90
CA ILE A 25 11.28 15.26 12.01
C ILE A 25 11.99 14.86 10.71
N TYR A 26 13.07 14.08 10.79
CA TYR A 26 13.76 13.59 9.60
C TYR A 26 12.83 12.73 8.73
N TYR A 27 12.05 11.83 9.32
CA TYR A 27 11.11 11.00 8.56
C TYR A 27 10.02 11.85 7.90
N THR A 28 9.38 12.75 8.63
CA THR A 28 8.30 13.60 8.11
C THR A 28 8.79 14.62 7.07
N SER A 29 10.02 15.12 7.22
CA SER A 29 10.63 16.06 6.26
C SER A 29 10.98 15.39 4.93
N ASN A 30 11.47 14.15 4.96
CA ASN A 30 11.92 13.45 3.76
C ASN A 30 10.81 12.62 3.09
N TYR A 31 9.78 12.23 3.83
CA TYR A 31 8.69 11.40 3.32
C TYR A 31 7.37 12.13 3.46
N ILE A 32 6.83 12.57 2.32
CA ILE A 32 5.42 12.96 2.21
C ILE A 32 4.61 11.65 2.26
N SER A 33 4.21 11.25 3.46
CA SER A 33 3.35 10.08 3.63
C SER A 33 1.91 10.48 3.32
N SER A 34 1.31 9.77 2.36
CA SER A 34 -0.11 9.91 2.05
C SER A 34 -0.71 8.52 1.88
N ASN A 35 -1.84 8.29 2.55
CA ASN A 35 -2.65 7.10 2.36
C ASN A 35 -3.57 7.24 1.13
N ALA A 36 -3.55 8.37 0.42
CA ALA A 36 -4.32 8.62 -0.79
C ALA A 36 -3.53 8.21 -2.05
N GLY A 37 -3.20 6.92 -2.14
CA GLY A 37 -2.57 6.33 -3.32
C GLY A 37 -3.59 5.59 -4.18
N PHE A 38 -3.69 5.93 -5.46
CA PHE A 38 -4.53 5.22 -6.42
C PHE A 38 -3.66 4.42 -7.39
N VAL A 39 -3.92 3.12 -7.53
CA VAL A 39 -3.25 2.28 -8.53
C VAL A 39 -3.86 2.58 -9.89
N LYS A 40 -3.06 3.14 -10.80
CA LYS A 40 -3.48 3.44 -12.18
C LYS A 40 -3.16 2.27 -13.11
N THR A 41 -4.07 1.99 -14.03
CA THR A 41 -3.81 1.06 -15.14
C THR A 41 -3.28 1.83 -16.35
N ASN A 42 -2.13 1.42 -16.88
CA ASN A 42 -1.52 2.05 -18.06
C ASN A 42 -2.18 1.61 -19.38
N SER A 43 -2.77 0.41 -19.43
CA SER A 43 -3.41 -0.14 -20.62
C SER A 43 -4.58 -1.04 -20.23
N LEU A 44 -5.72 -0.84 -20.90
CA LEU A 44 -6.93 -1.64 -20.74
C LEU A 44 -7.43 -2.04 -22.13
N THR A 45 -7.81 -3.31 -22.30
CA THR A 45 -8.35 -3.83 -23.55
C THR A 45 -9.75 -4.37 -23.30
N TYR A 46 -10.71 -3.91 -24.10
CA TYR A 46 -12.07 -4.46 -24.11
C TYR A 46 -12.10 -5.70 -25.00
N LEU A 47 -12.72 -6.77 -24.50
CA LEU A 47 -12.89 -8.03 -25.23
C LEU A 47 -14.36 -8.19 -25.62
N SER A 48 -14.61 -8.71 -26.82
CA SER A 48 -15.94 -9.04 -27.31
C SER A 48 -15.90 -10.36 -28.08
N PHE A 49 -17.05 -11.01 -28.17
CA PHE A 49 -17.23 -12.10 -29.12
C PHE A 49 -17.37 -11.53 -30.53
N LYS A 50 -17.01 -12.35 -31.53
CA LYS A 50 -17.18 -12.00 -32.95
C LYS A 50 -18.60 -12.28 -33.45
N GLU A 51 -19.30 -13.18 -32.79
CA GLU A 51 -20.63 -13.64 -33.14
C GLU A 51 -21.58 -13.39 -31.97
N ASP A 52 -22.87 -13.29 -32.30
CA ASP A 52 -23.93 -13.18 -31.30
C ASP A 52 -24.28 -14.56 -30.74
N GLY A 53 -24.52 -14.63 -29.43
CA GLY A 53 -24.90 -15.88 -28.78
C GLY A 53 -25.13 -15.72 -27.29
N LYS A 54 -25.63 -16.79 -26.66
CA LYS A 54 -25.87 -16.83 -25.22
C LYS A 54 -24.63 -17.38 -24.52
N ILE A 55 -24.03 -16.60 -23.62
CA ILE A 55 -22.90 -17.06 -22.81
C ILE A 55 -23.28 -18.32 -22.03
N ASN A 56 -22.51 -19.40 -22.21
CA ASN A 56 -22.68 -20.66 -21.49
C ASN A 56 -21.55 -20.92 -20.46
N TYR A 57 -20.45 -20.18 -20.55
CA TYR A 57 -19.28 -20.36 -19.68
C TYR A 57 -18.55 -19.03 -19.44
N LEU A 58 -18.37 -18.67 -18.16
CA LEU A 58 -17.64 -17.48 -17.72
C LEU A 58 -16.99 -17.75 -16.34
N PRO A 59 -15.78 -18.34 -16.29
CA PRO A 59 -15.18 -18.80 -15.04
C PRO A 59 -14.46 -17.70 -14.24
N PHE A 60 -14.20 -16.54 -14.86
CA PHE A 60 -13.43 -15.45 -14.25
C PHE A 60 -14.32 -14.37 -13.64
N LYS A 61 -13.83 -13.75 -12.57
CA LYS A 61 -14.43 -12.60 -11.89
C LYS A 61 -13.54 -11.37 -12.00
N ALA A 62 -14.10 -10.21 -11.69
CA ALA A 62 -13.34 -8.96 -11.64
C ALA A 62 -12.16 -9.08 -10.66
N GLY A 63 -10.97 -8.70 -11.11
CA GLY A 63 -9.72 -8.79 -10.33
C GLY A 63 -8.89 -10.05 -10.59
N ASP A 64 -9.44 -11.05 -11.27
CA ASP A 64 -8.69 -12.27 -11.60
C ASP A 64 -7.56 -11.99 -12.59
N ARG A 65 -6.43 -12.69 -12.41
CA ARG A 65 -5.29 -12.62 -13.33
C ARG A 65 -5.49 -13.59 -14.48
N ILE A 66 -5.49 -13.07 -15.70
CA ILE A 66 -5.68 -13.84 -16.94
C ILE A 66 -4.37 -13.81 -17.74
N LYS A 67 -3.97 -14.96 -18.31
CA LYS A 67 -2.82 -15.07 -19.21
C LYS A 67 -3.29 -15.07 -20.67
N LYS A 68 -2.43 -14.59 -21.58
CA LYS A 68 -2.68 -14.65 -23.01
C LYS A 68 -2.90 -16.11 -23.44
N GLY A 69 -3.99 -16.36 -24.16
CA GLY A 69 -4.37 -17.69 -24.64
C GLY A 69 -5.35 -18.45 -23.74
N ASN A 70 -5.69 -17.92 -22.55
CA ASN A 70 -6.72 -18.52 -21.71
C ASN A 70 -8.12 -18.34 -22.33
N LEU A 71 -8.96 -19.37 -22.25
CA LEU A 71 -10.39 -19.28 -22.59
C LEU A 71 -11.10 -18.42 -21.53
N VAL A 72 -11.41 -17.17 -21.86
CA VAL A 72 -12.03 -16.21 -20.93
C VAL A 72 -13.53 -16.44 -20.78
N ALA A 73 -14.21 -16.75 -21.89
CA ALA A 73 -15.65 -17.00 -21.92
C ALA A 73 -16.01 -17.80 -23.19
N SER A 74 -17.16 -18.48 -23.18
CA SER A 74 -17.75 -19.13 -24.35
C SER A 74 -19.22 -18.76 -24.51
N LEU A 75 -19.63 -18.64 -25.76
CA LEU A 75 -21.04 -18.72 -26.20
C LEU A 75 -21.48 -20.17 -26.23
#